data_AF-A0A7W0PUG9-F1
#
_entry.id   AF-A0A7W0PUG9-F1
#
_cell.length_a   1.000
_cell.length_b   1.000
_cell.length_c   1.000
_cell.angle_alpha   90.00
_cell.angle_beta   90.00
_cell.angle_gamma   90.00
#
_symmetry.space_group_name_H-M   'P 1'
#
loop_
_entity.id
_entity.type
_entity.pdbx_description
1 polymer ?
#
loop_
_entity_poly.entity_id
_entity_poly.type
_entity_poly.pdbx_seq_one_letter_code
_entity_poly.pdbx_strand_id
1 'polypeptide(L)'
;MPLEALTAATVSELVTELAELKRESIRKTLSVLAMILDHEGIQPNPARDARVKLPRGERRHVSPPTAAHVEAVYRLLPAAYRLPILVLDASGVRVGELEGTDLGRRRRAARTLARL
;
A
#
# COMPACT_ATOMS: atom_id res chain seq x y z
N MET A 1 0.87 11.35 -28.02
CA MET A 1 2.20 10.96 -28.53
C MET A 1 2.17 9.45 -28.79
N PRO A 2 2.69 8.93 -29.92
CA PRO A 2 2.79 7.49 -30.16
C PRO A 2 3.73 6.82 -29.14
N LEU A 3 3.49 5.54 -28.81
CA LEU A 3 4.25 4.83 -27.76
C LEU A 3 5.71 4.61 -28.16
N GLU A 4 5.98 4.46 -29.45
CA GLU A 4 7.30 4.23 -30.04
C GLU A 4 8.21 5.47 -29.91
N ALA A 5 7.63 6.64 -29.67
CA ALA A 5 8.37 7.89 -29.43
C ALA A 5 8.76 8.08 -27.95
N LEU A 6 8.33 7.20 -27.04
CA LEU A 6 8.72 7.28 -25.63
C LEU A 6 10.22 6.99 -25.48
N THR A 7 10.92 7.90 -24.82
CA THR A 7 12.35 7.75 -24.51
C THR A 7 12.57 7.59 -23.02
N ALA A 8 13.75 7.12 -22.62
CA ALA A 8 14.17 7.10 -21.22
C ALA A 8 14.18 8.51 -20.58
N ALA A 9 14.38 9.56 -21.38
CA ALA A 9 14.30 10.95 -20.92
C ALA A 9 12.87 11.31 -20.53
N THR A 10 11.88 10.96 -21.36
CA THR A 10 10.45 11.16 -21.06
C THR A 10 10.01 10.43 -19.79
N VAL A 11 10.52 9.21 -19.57
CA VAL A 11 10.25 8.48 -18.32
C VAL A 11 10.91 9.17 -17.12
N SER A 12 12.10 9.75 -17.30
CA SER A 12 12.79 10.48 -16.24
C SER A 12 12.09 11.80 -15.90
N GLU A 13 11.51 12.48 -16.88
CA GLU A 13 10.65 13.64 -16.71
C GLU A 13 9.41 13.28 -15.88
N LEU A 14 8.73 12.17 -16.22
CA LEU A 14 7.62 11.66 -15.42
C LEU A 14 8.03 11.37 -13.96
N VAL A 15 9.20 10.78 -13.74
CA VAL A 15 9.71 10.55 -12.37
C VAL A 15 9.92 11.87 -11.62
N THR A 16 10.33 12.92 -12.33
CA THR A 16 10.54 14.26 -11.77
C THR A 16 9.21 14.93 -11.43
N GLU A 17 8.21 14.82 -12.31
CA GLU A 17 6.85 15.31 -12.04
C GLU A 17 6.20 14.61 -10.84
N LEU A 18 6.50 13.32 -10.65
CA LEU A 18 5.99 12.53 -9.52
C LEU A 18 6.87 12.65 -8.25
N ALA A 19 7.89 13.51 -8.23
CA ALA A 19 8.87 13.57 -7.14
C ALA A 19 8.27 13.89 -5.76
N GLU A 20 7.12 14.58 -5.72
CA GLU A 20 6.37 14.87 -4.48
C GLU A 20 5.70 13.61 -3.88
N LEU A 21 5.60 12.51 -4.62
CA LEU A 21 5.06 11.25 -4.13
C LEU A 21 6.11 10.42 -3.40
N LYS A 22 5.63 9.52 -2.52
CA LYS A 22 6.49 8.50 -1.92
C LYS A 22 7.14 7.66 -3.01
N ARG A 23 8.45 7.42 -2.86
CA ARG A 23 9.25 6.59 -3.76
C ARG A 23 8.61 5.25 -4.11
N GLU A 24 7.99 4.57 -3.15
CA GLU A 24 7.28 3.30 -3.36
C GLU A 24 6.10 3.44 -4.33
N SER A 25 5.40 4.58 -4.33
CA SER A 25 4.32 4.88 -5.27
C SER A 25 4.86 5.11 -6.67
N ILE A 26 5.94 5.88 -6.81
CA ILE A 26 6.61 6.12 -8.09
C ILE A 26 7.12 4.80 -8.67
N ARG A 27 7.76 3.94 -7.84
CA ARG A 27 8.21 2.61 -8.25
C ARG A 27 7.06 1.78 -8.82
N LYS A 28 5.93 1.70 -8.12
CA LYS A 28 4.77 0.92 -8.58
C LYS A 28 4.24 1.43 -9.91
N THR A 29 4.18 2.75 -10.07
CA THR A 29 3.76 3.41 -11.32
C THR A 29 4.69 3.03 -12.47
N LEU A 30 6.01 3.12 -12.28
CA LEU A 30 6.99 2.70 -13.29
C LEU A 30 6.92 1.20 -13.60
N SER A 31 6.67 0.35 -12.59
CA SER A 31 6.49 -1.09 -12.83
C SER A 31 5.30 -1.38 -13.73
N VAL A 32 4.18 -0.69 -13.51
CA VAL A 32 2.99 -0.82 -14.37
C VAL A 32 3.26 -0.28 -15.78
N LEU A 33 3.91 0.88 -15.90
CA LEU A 33 4.30 1.43 -17.20
C LEU A 33 5.20 0.48 -17.98
N ALA A 34 6.21 -0.11 -17.31
CA ALA A 34 7.09 -1.09 -17.93
C ALA A 34 6.31 -2.31 -18.44
N MET A 35 5.35 -2.83 -17.65
CA MET A 35 4.50 -3.94 -18.08
C MET A 35 3.65 -3.60 -19.31
N ILE A 36 3.11 -2.38 -19.40
CA ILE A 36 2.33 -1.94 -20.57
C ILE A 36 3.23 -1.88 -21.81
N LEU A 37 4.43 -1.29 -21.69
CA LEU A 37 5.37 -1.19 -22.81
C LEU A 37 5.90 -2.56 -23.26
N ASP A 38 6.10 -3.48 -22.30
CA ASP A 38 6.45 -4.88 -22.60
C ASP A 38 5.29 -5.59 -23.34
N HIS A 39 4.03 -5.34 -22.95
CA HIS A 39 2.85 -5.91 -23.60
C HIS A 39 2.70 -5.46 -25.06
N GLU A 40 2.96 -4.18 -25.32
CA GLU A 40 2.94 -3.58 -26.66
C GLU A 40 4.20 -3.89 -27.50
N GLY A 41 5.15 -4.66 -26.95
CA GLY A 41 6.35 -5.09 -27.68
C GLY A 41 7.39 -3.99 -27.93
N ILE A 42 7.33 -2.87 -27.20
CA ILE A 42 8.27 -1.76 -27.38
C ILE A 42 9.68 -2.16 -26.91
N GLN A 43 10.64 -2.13 -27.83
CA GLN A 43 12.05 -2.46 -27.56
C GLN A 43 13.01 -1.39 -28.13
N PRO A 44 13.99 -0.93 -27.35
CA PRO A 44 14.20 -1.21 -25.92
C PRO A 44 13.13 -0.54 -25.04
N ASN A 45 12.68 -1.20 -23.97
CA ASN A 45 11.68 -0.63 -23.05
C ASN A 45 12.27 0.57 -22.26
N PRO A 46 11.81 1.82 -22.50
CA PRO A 46 12.37 3.01 -21.87
C PRO A 46 12.16 3.06 -20.35
N ALA A 47 11.13 2.38 -19.81
CA ALA A 47 10.86 2.34 -18.37
C ALA A 47 11.80 1.38 -17.61
N ARG A 48 12.55 0.53 -18.32
CA ARG A 48 13.55 -0.39 -17.76
C ARG A 48 14.99 0.10 -17.96
N ASP A 49 15.18 1.24 -18.62
CA ASP A 49 16.52 1.80 -18.87
C ASP A 49 17.24 2.09 -17.54
N ALA A 50 18.49 1.66 -17.44
CA ALA A 50 19.31 1.83 -16.24
C ALA A 50 19.57 3.30 -15.87
N ARG A 51 19.41 4.24 -16.82
CA ARG A 51 19.53 5.68 -16.62
C ARG A 51 18.34 6.27 -15.87
N VAL A 52 17.16 5.64 -15.92
CA VAL A 52 15.98 6.08 -15.16
C VAL A 52 16.19 5.76 -13.69
N LYS A 53 16.38 6.79 -12.86
CA LYS A 53 16.62 6.66 -11.41
C LYS A 53 15.43 7.16 -10.63
N LEU A 54 15.01 6.37 -9.65
CA LEU A 54 14.06 6.82 -8.64
C LEU A 54 14.74 7.79 -7.66
N PRO A 55 13.98 8.74 -7.09
CA PRO A 55 14.46 9.56 -5.98
C PRO A 55 15.00 8.70 -4.84
N ARG A 56 15.95 9.24 -4.08
CA ARG A 56 16.41 8.61 -2.83
C ARG A 56 15.20 8.55 -1.89
N GLY A 57 15.00 7.41 -1.27
CA GLY A 57 13.91 7.23 -0.32
C GLY A 57 14.41 6.50 0.90
N GLU A 58 13.90 6.92 2.05
CA GLU A 58 14.17 6.27 3.32
C GLU A 58 13.30 5.02 3.44
N ARG A 59 13.93 3.91 3.81
CA ARG A 59 13.18 2.71 4.18
C ARG A 59 12.58 2.96 5.56
N ARG A 60 11.26 3.11 5.61
CA ARG A 60 10.55 3.17 6.89
C ARG A 60 10.75 1.85 7.65
N HIS A 61 11.47 1.91 8.76
CA HIS A 61 11.48 0.82 9.72
C HIS A 61 10.13 0.82 10.45
N VAL A 62 9.40 -0.29 10.38
CA VAL A 62 8.14 -0.46 11.13
C VAL A 62 8.50 -1.13 12.44
N SER A 63 8.49 -0.36 13.53
CA SER A 63 8.62 -0.90 14.88
C SER A 63 7.25 -1.39 15.34
N PRO A 64 7.08 -2.69 15.65
CA PRO A 64 5.81 -3.20 16.13
C PRO A 64 5.46 -2.59 17.51
N PRO A 65 4.16 -2.50 17.87
CA PRO A 65 3.76 -2.10 19.20
C PRO A 65 4.23 -3.11 20.26
N THR A 66 4.50 -2.64 21.47
CA THR A 66 4.72 -3.52 22.62
C THR A 66 3.38 -4.02 23.16
N ALA A 67 3.39 -5.10 23.96
CA ALA A 67 2.19 -5.57 24.64
C ALA A 67 1.51 -4.47 25.48
N ALA A 68 2.30 -3.62 26.15
CA ALA A 68 1.79 -2.48 26.92
C ALA A 68 1.07 -1.44 26.03
N HIS A 69 1.56 -1.19 24.82
CA HIS A 69 0.86 -0.32 23.86
C HIS A 69 -0.47 -0.93 23.41
N VAL A 70 -0.50 -2.24 23.15
CA VAL A 70 -1.74 -2.94 22.76
C VAL A 70 -2.76 -2.89 23.88
N GLU A 71 -2.36 -3.14 25.12
CA GLU A 71 -3.24 -3.08 26.29
C GLU A 71 -3.81 -1.68 26.51
N ALA A 72 -2.98 -0.64 26.39
CA ALA A 72 -3.44 0.75 26.51
C ALA A 72 -4.49 1.09 25.44
N VAL A 73 -4.28 0.70 24.19
CA VAL A 73 -5.24 0.91 23.10
C VAL A 73 -6.53 0.11 23.33
N TYR A 74 -6.43 -1.14 23.79
CA TYR A 74 -7.59 -1.98 24.07
C TYR A 74 -8.59 -1.32 25.03
N ARG A 75 -8.09 -0.63 26.08
CA ARG A 75 -8.93 0.08 27.05
C ARG A 75 -9.70 1.25 26.43
N LEU A 76 -9.11 1.91 25.42
CA LEU A 76 -9.71 3.05 24.72
C LEU A 76 -10.66 2.64 23.59
N LEU A 77 -10.59 1.40 23.12
CA LEU A 77 -11.40 0.95 22.00
C LEU A 77 -12.88 0.76 22.38
N PRO A 78 -13.82 1.18 21.50
CA PRO A 78 -15.23 0.82 21.65
C PRO A 78 -15.39 -0.70 21.68
N ALA A 79 -16.41 -1.19 22.39
CA ALA A 79 -16.66 -2.62 22.59
C ALA A 79 -16.65 -3.43 21.28
N ALA A 80 -17.18 -2.86 20.19
CA ALA A 80 -17.20 -3.49 18.87
C ALA A 80 -15.81 -3.82 18.27
N TYR A 81 -14.72 -3.23 18.80
CA TYR A 81 -13.35 -3.43 18.33
C TYR A 81 -12.47 -4.24 19.27
N ARG A 82 -12.92 -4.48 20.51
CA ARG A 82 -12.13 -5.14 21.55
C ARG A 82 -11.78 -6.59 21.22
N LEU A 83 -12.76 -7.39 20.81
CA LEU A 83 -12.49 -8.77 20.38
C LEU A 83 -11.66 -8.82 19.08
N PRO A 84 -11.98 -8.04 18.02
CA PRO A 84 -11.16 -7.98 16.82
C PRO A 84 -9.68 -7.65 17.06
N ILE A 85 -9.35 -6.69 17.93
CA ILE A 85 -7.95 -6.32 18.16
C ILE A 85 -7.17 -7.46 18.83
N LEU A 86 -7.79 -8.20 19.77
CA LEU A 86 -7.15 -9.35 20.43
C LEU A 86 -6.91 -10.50 19.45
N VAL A 87 -7.85 -10.74 18.53
CA VAL A 87 -7.68 -11.76 17.48
C VAL A 87 -6.53 -11.37 16.55
N LEU A 88 -6.44 -10.11 16.12
CA LEU A 88 -5.34 -9.65 15.27
C LEU A 88 -3.98 -9.81 15.95
N ASP A 89 -3.88 -9.43 17.22
CA ASP A 89 -2.65 -9.52 18.01
C ASP A 89 -2.20 -10.98 18.21
N ALA A 90 -3.13 -11.88 18.57
CA ALA A 90 -2.80 -13.27 18.87
C ALA A 90 -2.54 -14.15 17.64
N SER A 91 -3.17 -13.85 16.50
CA SER A 91 -3.14 -14.73 15.31
C SER A 91 -2.33 -14.18 14.13
N GLY A 92 -2.06 -12.88 14.09
CA GLY A 92 -1.37 -12.25 12.97
C GLY A 92 -2.14 -12.22 11.65
N VAL A 93 -3.46 -12.52 11.66
CA VAL A 93 -4.29 -12.46 10.44
C VAL A 93 -4.38 -11.03 9.91
N ARG A 94 -4.54 -10.88 8.59
CA ARG A 94 -4.72 -9.54 8.01
C ARG A 94 -6.10 -9.00 8.36
N VAL A 95 -6.20 -7.67 8.51
CA VAL A 95 -7.47 -6.99 8.78
C VAL A 95 -8.56 -7.38 7.77
N GLY A 96 -8.22 -7.44 6.48
CA GLY A 96 -9.17 -7.82 5.43
C GLY A 96 -9.63 -9.28 5.52
N GLU A 97 -8.79 -10.19 6.01
CA GLU A 97 -9.15 -11.60 6.21
C GLU A 97 -10.13 -11.73 7.39
N LEU A 98 -9.88 -11.01 8.49
CA LEU A 98 -10.77 -10.95 9.64
C LEU A 98 -12.16 -10.41 9.27
N GLU A 99 -12.23 -9.43 8.38
CA GLU A 99 -13.50 -8.86 7.92
C GLU A 99 -14.39 -9.86 7.15
N GLY A 100 -13.81 -10.89 6.56
CA GLY A 100 -14.55 -11.97 5.89
C GLY A 100 -15.21 -12.96 6.85
N THR A 101 -14.72 -13.03 8.09
CA THR A 101 -15.20 -13.97 9.12
C THR A 101 -16.53 -13.54 9.74
N ASP A 102 -17.19 -14.47 10.46
CA ASP A 102 -18.40 -14.18 11.24
C ASP A 102 -18.16 -13.07 12.28
N LEU A 103 -16.97 -13.05 12.90
CA LEU A 103 -16.58 -12.01 13.84
C LEU A 103 -16.54 -10.62 13.17
N GLY A 104 -15.99 -10.55 11.96
CA GLY A 104 -16.00 -9.32 11.16
C GLY A 104 -17.42 -8.84 10.81
N ARG A 105 -18.33 -9.78 10.50
CA ARG A 105 -19.75 -9.48 10.23
C ARG A 105 -20.47 -8.95 11.47
N ARG A 106 -20.29 -9.57 12.63
CA ARG A 106 -20.88 -9.13 13.91
C ARG A 106 -20.42 -7.73 14.32
N ARG A 107 -19.13 -7.41 14.16
CA ARG A 107 -18.60 -6.04 14.37
C ARG A 107 -19.33 -5.02 13.49
N ARG A 108 -19.54 -5.32 12.20
CA ARG A 108 -20.23 -4.40 11.28
C ARG A 108 -21.66 -4.13 11.72
N ALA A 109 -22.41 -5.18 12.08
CA ALA A 109 -23.77 -5.05 12.61
C ALA A 109 -23.82 -4.19 13.89
N ALA A 110 -22.92 -4.44 14.85
CA ALA A 110 -22.84 -3.66 16.09
C ALA A 110 -22.50 -2.17 15.85
N ARG A 111 -21.66 -1.87 14.85
CA ARG A 111 -21.34 -0.48 14.46
C ARG A 111 -22.52 0.27 13.86
N THR A 112 -23.36 -0.41 13.08
CA THR A 112 -24.55 0.21 12.47
C THR A 112 -25.58 0.58 13.55
N LEU A 113 -25.76 -0.31 14.54
CA LEU A 113 -26.66 -0.06 15.67
C LEU A 113 -26.17 1.07 16.58
N ALA A 114 -24.87 1.24 16.75
CA ALA A 114 -24.28 2.32 17.56
C ALA A 114 -24.27 3.71 16.89
N ARG A 115 -24.82 3.84 15.68
CA ARG A 115 -24.93 5.11 14.93
C ARG A 115 -26.37 5.65 14.86
N LEU A 116 -27.34 4.89 15.37
CA LEU A 116 -28.74 5.29 15.58
C LEU A 116 -28.90 5.77 17.03
#